data_AF-A0A521ZKE9-F1
#
_entry.id   AF-A0A521ZKE9-F1
#
_cell.length_a   1.000
_cell.length_b   1.000
_cell.length_c   1.000
_cell.angle_alpha   90.00
_cell.angle_beta   90.00
_cell.angle_gamma   90.00
#
_symmetry.space_group_name_H-M   'P 1'
#
loop_
_entity.id
_entity.type
_entity.pdbx_description
1 polymer ?
#
loop_
_entity_poly.entity_id
_entity_poly.type
_entity_poly.pdbx_seq_one_letter_code
_entity_poly.pdbx_strand_id
1 'polypeptide(L)'
;MFETTPSRAERQSKFQPRELSRKTHFPQSRLHPCARFEITTVMNEVFRPVEAKRFQTALSRFDEANARDPHHEAFEGQLHPREWLYSRWLSDWVLKLSPGASEALRLAARCQHLRRWEIPRASYPMDRAGYLRWRADLKKFHAEKSAEILREVGYDETTIRRVQELNLKQLFPNDPETRVLEDALCLVFLEHQFAALAAKTTEDKIISALRKSWGKMTPAARDQALKLNYGDRERRLLELALAPAPSSS
;
A
#
# COMPACT_ATOMS: atom_id res chain seq x y z
N MET A 1 22.99 61.03 -26.96
CA MET A 1 21.79 61.85 -26.66
C MET A 1 21.00 61.02 -25.65
N PHE A 2 20.98 61.37 -24.36
CA PHE A 2 20.28 62.51 -23.73
C PHE A 2 18.75 62.27 -23.69
N GLU A 3 17.96 62.48 -22.62
CA GLU A 3 18.17 62.87 -21.19
C GLU A 3 16.78 62.80 -20.47
N THR A 4 16.56 62.69 -19.15
CA THR A 4 17.39 62.48 -17.91
C THR A 4 16.53 61.82 -16.80
N THR A 5 17.13 61.29 -15.73
CA THR A 5 16.47 61.12 -14.41
C THR A 5 16.74 62.33 -13.50
N PRO A 6 15.77 62.77 -12.67
CA PRO A 6 15.89 62.56 -11.20
C PRO A 6 14.50 62.24 -10.56
N SER A 7 14.33 61.59 -9.41
CA SER A 7 15.01 61.57 -8.09
C SER A 7 14.74 62.81 -7.19
N ARG A 8 14.07 62.59 -6.04
CA ARG A 8 14.22 63.25 -4.70
C ARG A 8 12.97 62.90 -3.84
N ALA A 9 13.00 61.96 -2.90
CA ALA A 9 13.68 61.93 -1.59
C ALA A 9 12.97 62.74 -0.46
N GLU A 10 12.72 62.02 0.64
CA GLU A 10 12.59 62.46 2.05
C GLU A 10 11.57 63.53 2.47
N ARG A 11 10.77 63.18 3.50
CA ARG A 11 10.48 64.06 4.66
C ARG A 11 10.19 63.22 5.90
N GLN A 12 11.10 63.25 6.87
CA GLN A 12 10.77 62.88 8.25
C GLN A 12 9.96 64.00 8.90
N SER A 13 9.03 63.67 9.79
CA SER A 13 8.49 64.63 10.76
C SER A 13 8.27 63.93 12.09
N LYS A 14 8.86 64.49 13.16
CA LYS A 14 8.67 64.02 14.53
C LYS A 14 7.45 64.71 15.12
N PHE A 15 6.56 63.97 15.79
CA PHE A 15 5.74 64.54 16.84
C PHE A 15 5.53 63.53 17.97
N GLN A 16 5.64 64.00 19.21
CA GLN A 16 5.48 63.21 20.43
C GLN A 16 4.07 63.41 21.04
N PRO A 17 3.65 62.57 22.00
CA PRO A 17 2.24 62.26 22.19
C PRO A 17 1.46 63.31 22.98
N ARG A 18 0.12 63.19 22.92
CA ARG A 18 -0.79 63.68 23.96
C ARG A 18 -1.60 62.52 24.50
N GLU A 19 -1.57 62.34 25.82
CA GLU A 19 -2.49 61.45 26.50
C GLU A 19 -3.92 62.02 26.45
N LEU A 20 -4.92 61.14 26.33
CA LEU A 20 -6.31 61.46 26.67
C LEU A 20 -6.96 60.25 27.34
N SER A 21 -6.95 60.29 28.68
CA SER A 21 -7.50 59.24 29.51
C SER A 21 -9.02 59.12 29.37
N ARG A 22 -9.51 57.94 28.96
CA ARG A 22 -10.86 57.46 29.31
C ARG A 22 -10.80 56.00 29.72
N LYS A 23 -11.17 55.75 30.97
CA LYS A 23 -11.25 54.39 31.55
C LYS A 23 -12.49 53.68 31.00
N THR A 24 -12.32 52.53 30.36
CA THR A 24 -13.39 51.55 30.16
C THR A 24 -13.08 50.30 30.97
N HIS A 25 -14.08 49.82 31.71
CA HIS A 25 -13.90 48.78 32.73
C HIS A 25 -14.27 47.42 32.14
N PHE A 26 -13.28 46.67 31.65
CA PHE A 26 -13.48 45.29 31.19
C PHE A 26 -13.44 44.32 32.39
N PRO A 27 -14.45 43.43 32.55
CA PRO A 27 -14.46 42.46 33.64
C PRO A 27 -13.41 41.37 33.40
N GLN A 28 -12.75 40.94 34.49
CA GLN A 28 -11.81 39.82 34.46
C GLN A 28 -12.55 38.49 34.28
N SER A 29 -12.71 38.04 33.03
CA SER A 29 -13.08 36.65 32.74
C SER A 29 -11.92 35.72 33.11
N ARG A 30 -12.25 34.57 33.70
CA ARG A 30 -11.25 33.64 34.23
C ARG A 30 -10.57 32.91 33.08
N LEU A 31 -9.24 32.83 33.12
CA LEU A 31 -8.48 31.91 32.27
C LEU A 31 -8.82 30.48 32.67
N HIS A 32 -9.71 29.84 31.89
CA HIS A 32 -9.85 28.39 31.95
C HIS A 32 -8.53 27.77 31.46
N PRO A 33 -7.99 26.74 32.14
CA PRO A 33 -6.80 26.05 31.65
C PRO A 33 -7.12 25.43 30.29
N CYS A 34 -6.45 25.91 29.24
CA CYS A 34 -6.55 25.33 27.92
C CYS A 34 -6.16 23.84 28.04
N ALA A 35 -7.05 22.95 27.63
CA ALA A 35 -6.82 21.51 27.70
C ALA A 35 -5.55 21.20 26.90
N ARG A 36 -4.48 20.85 27.62
CA ARG A 36 -3.19 20.49 27.04
C ARG A 36 -3.42 19.23 26.24
N PHE A 37 -3.57 19.37 24.92
CA PHE A 37 -3.55 18.23 24.00
C PHE A 37 -2.20 17.54 24.20
N GLU A 38 -2.22 16.44 24.96
CA GLU A 38 -1.10 15.54 25.01
C GLU A 38 -0.93 15.00 23.60
N ILE A 39 0.16 15.41 22.96
CA ILE A 39 0.59 14.80 21.71
C ILE A 39 1.01 13.39 22.11
N THR A 40 0.07 12.45 22.02
CA THR A 40 0.33 11.03 22.22
C THR A 40 1.29 10.63 21.10
N THR A 41 2.58 10.70 21.39
CA THR A 41 3.63 10.18 20.53
C THR A 41 3.26 8.75 20.24
N VAL A 42 2.83 8.47 19.00
CA VAL A 42 2.49 7.13 18.55
C VAL A 42 3.78 6.35 18.54
N MET A 43 4.09 5.74 19.68
CA MET A 43 5.28 4.92 19.83
C MET A 43 5.18 3.82 18.79
N ASN A 44 6.24 3.68 17.99
CA ASN A 44 6.27 2.74 16.90
C ASN A 44 6.17 1.33 17.50
N GLU A 45 4.97 0.75 17.53
CA GLU A 45 4.71 -0.49 18.26
C GLU A 45 5.54 -1.62 17.66
N VAL A 46 6.63 -1.96 18.34
CA VAL A 46 7.57 -2.99 17.90
C VAL A 46 6.85 -4.32 17.98
N PHE A 47 6.38 -4.79 16.82
CA PHE A 47 5.68 -6.06 16.68
C PHE A 47 6.42 -7.18 17.41
N ARG A 48 5.68 -7.88 18.28
CA ARG A 48 6.12 -9.10 18.95
C ARG A 48 5.10 -10.18 18.61
N PRO A 49 5.50 -11.28 17.96
CA PRO A 49 4.62 -12.43 17.79
C PRO A 49 4.31 -13.05 19.15
N VAL A 50 3.14 -13.68 19.28
CA VAL A 50 2.69 -14.35 20.52
C VAL A 50 3.67 -15.46 20.91
N GLU A 51 4.19 -16.20 19.92
CA GLU A 51 5.23 -17.20 20.12
C GLU A 51 6.21 -17.17 18.94
N ALA A 52 7.42 -16.67 19.19
CA ALA A 52 8.34 -16.26 18.13
C ALA A 52 8.90 -17.42 17.30
N LYS A 53 9.06 -18.62 17.88
CA LYS A 53 9.59 -19.77 17.15
C LYS A 53 8.53 -20.32 16.20
N ARG A 54 7.28 -20.45 16.67
CA ARG A 54 6.11 -20.82 15.85
C ARG A 54 5.90 -19.87 14.68
N PHE A 55 5.96 -18.56 14.92
CA PHE A 55 5.84 -17.55 13.87
C PHE A 55 6.93 -17.69 12.79
N GLN A 56 8.20 -17.81 13.18
CA GLN A 56 9.29 -18.01 12.21
C GLN A 56 9.17 -19.37 11.49
N THR A 57 8.69 -20.40 12.17
CA THR A 57 8.43 -21.72 11.54
C THR A 57 7.35 -21.62 10.48
N ALA A 58 6.25 -20.90 10.71
CA ALA A 58 5.20 -20.70 9.70
C ALA A 58 5.71 -19.91 8.48
N LEU A 59 6.50 -18.84 8.70
CA LEU A 59 7.14 -18.10 7.61
C LEU A 59 8.09 -19.00 6.80
N SER A 60 8.91 -19.82 7.46
CA SER A 60 9.79 -20.80 6.81
C SER A 60 8.99 -21.79 5.96
N ARG A 61 7.92 -22.38 6.50
CA ARG A 61 7.08 -23.37 5.80
C ARG A 61 6.37 -22.76 4.58
N PHE A 62 5.97 -21.49 4.62
CA PHE A 62 5.44 -20.78 3.45
C PHE A 62 6.52 -20.53 2.39
N ASP A 63 7.71 -20.06 2.79
CA ASP A 63 8.84 -19.87 1.87
C ASP A 63 9.30 -21.22 1.27
N GLU A 64 9.41 -22.30 2.05
CA GLU A 64 9.72 -23.68 1.61
C GLU A 64 8.71 -24.22 0.60
N ALA A 65 7.42 -23.90 0.77
CA ALA A 65 6.37 -24.30 -0.16
C ALA A 65 6.40 -23.50 -1.47
N ASN A 66 6.70 -22.21 -1.40
CA ASN A 66 6.84 -21.36 -2.58
C ASN A 66 8.18 -21.53 -3.32
N ALA A 67 9.25 -21.96 -2.63
CA ALA A 67 10.54 -22.26 -3.23
C ALA A 67 10.51 -23.49 -4.17
N ARG A 68 9.40 -24.23 -4.19
CA ARG A 68 9.14 -25.34 -5.13
C ARG A 68 8.57 -24.87 -6.48
N ASP A 69 8.33 -23.56 -6.65
CA ASP A 69 7.89 -23.01 -7.93
C ASP A 69 8.96 -23.24 -9.02
N PRO A 70 8.67 -24.00 -10.09
CA PRO A 70 9.63 -24.24 -11.16
C PRO A 70 9.93 -22.96 -11.96
N HIS A 71 9.04 -21.96 -11.89
CA HIS A 71 9.25 -20.69 -12.58
C HIS A 71 10.12 -19.75 -11.75
N HIS A 72 11.10 -19.15 -12.41
CA HIS A 72 12.04 -18.22 -11.79
C HIS A 72 11.87 -16.81 -12.36
N GLU A 73 12.16 -15.80 -11.54
CA GLU A 73 12.29 -14.40 -11.94
C GLU A 73 13.70 -13.90 -11.58
N ALA A 74 14.19 -12.90 -12.33
CA ALA A 74 15.48 -12.27 -12.05
C ALA A 74 15.31 -11.03 -11.16
N PHE A 75 16.08 -10.96 -10.07
CA PHE A 75 16.09 -9.83 -9.14
C PHE A 75 17.49 -9.67 -8.53
N GLU A 76 17.99 -8.43 -8.43
CA GLU A 76 19.33 -8.11 -7.88
C GLU A 76 20.48 -8.95 -8.48
N GLY A 77 20.36 -9.34 -9.76
CA GLY A 77 21.35 -10.16 -10.48
C GLY A 77 21.27 -11.67 -10.23
N GLN A 78 20.30 -12.15 -9.43
CA GLN A 78 20.09 -13.55 -9.10
C GLN A 78 18.74 -14.06 -9.63
N LEU A 79 18.61 -15.38 -9.75
CA LEU A 79 17.34 -16.04 -10.10
C LEU A 79 16.70 -16.63 -8.85
N HIS A 80 15.42 -16.33 -8.63
CA HIS A 80 14.64 -16.83 -7.49
C HIS A 80 13.30 -17.44 -7.95
N PRO A 81 12.78 -18.47 -7.25
CA PRO A 81 11.44 -19.00 -7.51
C PRO A 81 10.37 -17.89 -7.40
N ARG A 82 9.50 -17.76 -8.40
CA ARG A 82 8.63 -16.59 -8.60
C ARG A 82 7.74 -16.30 -7.40
N GLU A 83 6.94 -17.27 -6.95
CA GLU A 83 5.99 -17.01 -5.85
C GLU A 83 6.70 -16.86 -4.48
N TRP A 84 7.96 -17.30 -4.33
CA TRP A 84 8.81 -17.06 -3.15
C TRP A 84 9.32 -15.61 -3.12
N LEU A 85 9.75 -15.11 -4.27
CA LEU A 85 10.16 -13.72 -4.42
C LEU A 85 8.95 -12.77 -4.23
N TYR A 86 7.79 -13.17 -4.75
CA TYR A 86 6.53 -12.43 -4.60
C TYR A 86 6.05 -12.32 -3.15
N SER A 87 6.12 -13.40 -2.36
CA SER A 87 5.70 -13.36 -0.95
C SER A 87 6.59 -12.45 -0.08
N ARG A 88 7.86 -12.30 -0.47
CA ARG A 88 8.82 -11.38 0.15
C ARG A 88 8.46 -9.93 -0.16
N TRP A 89 8.41 -9.53 -1.43
CA TRP A 89 7.99 -8.17 -1.84
C TRP A 89 6.65 -7.74 -1.22
N LEU A 90 5.68 -8.66 -1.14
CA LEU A 90 4.37 -8.38 -0.54
C LEU A 90 4.46 -8.19 0.98
N SER A 91 5.24 -9.00 1.68
CA SER A 91 5.48 -8.82 3.11
C SER A 91 6.15 -7.48 3.38
N ASP A 92 7.16 -7.13 2.57
CA ASP A 92 7.93 -5.89 2.73
C ASP A 92 7.04 -4.66 2.50
N TRP A 93 6.13 -4.71 1.52
CA TRP A 93 5.13 -3.65 1.32
C TRP A 93 4.10 -3.55 2.44
N VAL A 94 3.64 -4.66 3.00
CA VAL A 94 2.77 -4.63 4.19
C VAL A 94 3.49 -3.96 5.37
N LEU A 95 4.79 -4.20 5.56
CA LEU A 95 5.57 -3.58 6.63
C LEU A 95 5.93 -2.10 6.34
N LYS A 96 6.14 -1.72 5.08
CA LYS A 96 6.29 -0.30 4.66
C LYS A 96 5.01 0.51 4.91
N LEU A 97 3.83 -0.09 4.73
CA LEU A 97 2.52 0.55 4.93
C LEU A 97 2.03 0.50 6.38
N SER A 98 2.33 -0.58 7.10
CA SER A 98 1.93 -0.80 8.48
C SER A 98 3.05 -1.49 9.27
N PRO A 99 3.97 -0.73 9.88
CA PRO A 99 5.03 -1.28 10.72
C PRO A 99 4.50 -2.10 11.91
N GLY A 100 3.32 -1.73 12.40
CA GLY A 100 2.56 -2.43 13.46
C GLY A 100 1.60 -3.52 12.94
N ALA A 101 1.72 -3.98 11.69
CA ALA A 101 0.89 -5.06 11.14
C ALA A 101 0.81 -6.28 12.09
N SER A 102 -0.39 -6.85 12.26
CA SER A 102 -0.61 -7.98 13.18
C SER A 102 0.12 -9.25 12.72
N GLU A 103 0.20 -10.24 13.62
CA GLU A 103 0.75 -11.55 13.29
C GLU A 103 -0.03 -12.21 12.13
N ALA A 104 -1.36 -12.11 12.15
CA ALA A 104 -2.22 -12.65 11.10
C ALA A 104 -2.03 -11.92 9.76
N LEU A 105 -1.88 -10.59 9.75
CA LEU A 105 -1.59 -9.85 8.51
C LEU A 105 -0.18 -10.16 7.95
N ARG A 106 0.82 -10.36 8.80
CA ARG A 106 2.17 -10.80 8.38
C ARG A 106 2.17 -12.21 7.79
N LEU A 107 1.45 -13.14 8.42
CA LEU A 107 1.26 -14.49 7.89
C LEU A 107 0.50 -14.43 6.55
N ALA A 108 -0.62 -13.72 6.49
CA ALA A 108 -1.44 -13.57 5.29
C ALA A 108 -0.67 -12.97 4.11
N ALA A 109 0.18 -11.95 4.34
CA ALA A 109 1.06 -11.38 3.33
C ALA A 109 2.06 -12.42 2.78
N ARG A 110 2.64 -13.24 3.65
CA ARG A 110 3.58 -14.31 3.26
C ARG A 110 2.91 -15.44 2.46
N CYS A 111 1.63 -15.74 2.69
CA CYS A 111 0.92 -16.84 2.02
C CYS A 111 -0.15 -16.44 0.98
N GLN A 112 -0.29 -15.15 0.63
CA GLN A 112 -1.37 -14.65 -0.24
C GLN A 112 -1.46 -15.29 -1.64
N HIS A 113 -0.35 -15.79 -2.18
CA HIS A 113 -0.28 -16.56 -3.43
C HIS A 113 0.46 -17.90 -3.21
N LEU A 114 0.32 -18.50 -2.02
CA LEU A 114 0.97 -19.76 -1.65
C LEU A 114 0.71 -20.87 -2.68
N ARG A 115 1.80 -21.48 -3.19
CA ARG A 115 1.81 -22.59 -4.17
C ARG A 115 1.06 -22.30 -5.49
N ARG A 116 0.89 -21.02 -5.86
CA ARG A 116 0.05 -20.57 -6.98
C ARG A 116 0.37 -21.18 -8.35
N TRP A 117 1.62 -21.60 -8.59
CA TRP A 117 2.04 -22.26 -9.81
C TRP A 117 1.33 -23.61 -10.04
N GLU A 118 0.82 -24.27 -8.99
CA GLU A 118 0.12 -25.57 -9.08
C GLU A 118 -1.25 -25.49 -9.77
N ILE A 119 -1.82 -24.29 -9.92
CA ILE A 119 -3.04 -24.05 -10.71
C ILE A 119 -2.73 -23.03 -11.82
N PRO A 120 -2.13 -23.44 -12.95
CA PRO A 120 -1.76 -22.53 -14.04
C PRO A 120 -2.97 -21.86 -14.68
N ARG A 121 -2.83 -20.62 -15.18
CA ARG A 121 -3.89 -19.95 -15.95
C ARG A 121 -4.37 -20.78 -17.16
N ALA A 122 -3.50 -21.61 -17.73
CA ALA A 122 -3.77 -22.43 -18.90
C ALA A 122 -4.76 -23.60 -18.67
N SER A 123 -5.02 -24.03 -17.43
CA SER A 123 -6.02 -25.08 -17.14
C SER A 123 -7.47 -24.57 -17.17
N TYR A 124 -7.68 -23.30 -17.53
CA TYR A 124 -8.99 -22.64 -17.63
C TYR A 124 -9.17 -22.01 -19.02
N PRO A 125 -10.40 -21.98 -19.58
CA PRO A 125 -10.69 -21.31 -20.85
C PRO A 125 -10.11 -19.89 -20.93
N MET A 126 -9.54 -19.50 -22.07
CA MET A 126 -8.77 -18.24 -22.23
C MET A 126 -9.65 -16.98 -22.39
N ASP A 127 -10.87 -17.02 -21.87
CA ASP A 127 -11.84 -15.92 -21.83
C ASP A 127 -11.92 -15.25 -20.43
N ARG A 128 -12.89 -14.33 -20.28
CA ARG A 128 -13.17 -13.59 -19.05
C ARG A 128 -13.75 -14.47 -17.92
N ALA A 129 -14.66 -15.40 -18.24
CA ALA A 129 -15.28 -16.28 -17.26
C ALA A 129 -14.28 -17.31 -16.71
N GLY A 130 -13.47 -17.92 -17.59
CA GLY A 130 -12.36 -18.79 -17.20
C GLY A 130 -11.33 -18.08 -16.31
N TYR A 131 -10.99 -16.82 -16.63
CA TYR A 131 -10.11 -16.00 -15.77
C TYR A 131 -10.74 -15.71 -14.40
N LEU A 132 -12.02 -15.37 -14.34
CA LEU A 132 -12.71 -15.09 -13.07
C LEU A 132 -12.82 -16.35 -12.20
N ARG A 133 -13.13 -17.51 -12.80
CA ARG A 133 -13.16 -18.80 -12.09
C ARG A 133 -11.78 -19.17 -11.55
N TRP A 134 -10.74 -19.10 -12.38
CA TRP A 134 -9.34 -19.31 -11.96
C TRP A 134 -8.93 -18.41 -10.78
N ARG A 135 -9.29 -17.13 -10.79
CA ARG A 135 -9.01 -16.21 -9.67
C ARG A 135 -9.84 -16.48 -8.41
N ALA A 136 -11.02 -17.10 -8.52
CA ALA A 136 -11.82 -17.52 -7.38
C ALA A 136 -11.26 -18.81 -6.75
N ASP A 137 -10.90 -19.80 -7.58
CA ASP A 137 -10.39 -21.09 -7.14
C ASP A 137 -8.98 -20.94 -6.52
N LEU A 138 -8.10 -20.13 -7.13
CA LEU A 138 -6.80 -19.76 -6.53
C LEU A 138 -6.94 -19.18 -5.12
N LYS A 139 -7.88 -18.24 -4.92
CA LYS A 139 -8.12 -17.62 -3.60
C LYS A 139 -8.45 -18.66 -2.52
N LYS A 140 -9.31 -19.64 -2.85
CA LYS A 140 -9.66 -20.75 -1.94
C LYS A 140 -8.44 -21.61 -1.65
N PHE A 141 -7.77 -22.08 -2.70
CA PHE A 141 -6.57 -22.91 -2.61
C PHE A 141 -5.47 -22.27 -1.74
N HIS A 142 -5.19 -20.96 -1.89
CA HIS A 142 -4.20 -20.28 -1.04
C HIS A 142 -4.60 -20.28 0.44
N ALA A 143 -5.88 -20.03 0.74
CA ALA A 143 -6.42 -20.02 2.11
C ALA A 143 -6.49 -21.43 2.71
N GLU A 144 -6.76 -22.46 1.90
CA GLU A 144 -6.74 -23.87 2.31
C GLU A 144 -5.30 -24.31 2.62
N LYS A 145 -4.34 -24.02 1.72
CA LYS A 145 -2.92 -24.37 1.91
C LYS A 145 -2.23 -23.57 3.00
N SER A 146 -2.65 -22.33 3.27
CA SER A 146 -2.12 -21.58 4.42
C SER A 146 -2.64 -22.16 5.73
N ALA A 147 -3.93 -22.53 5.80
CA ALA A 147 -4.52 -23.16 6.97
C ALA A 147 -3.98 -24.57 7.26
N GLU A 148 -3.66 -25.38 6.24
CA GLU A 148 -2.95 -26.66 6.41
C GLU A 148 -1.63 -26.46 7.16
N ILE A 149 -0.74 -25.61 6.64
CA ILE A 149 0.58 -25.33 7.23
C ILE A 149 0.46 -24.70 8.63
N LEU A 150 -0.48 -23.79 8.85
CA LEU A 150 -0.66 -23.15 10.15
C LEU A 150 -1.13 -24.14 11.23
N ARG A 151 -1.95 -25.13 10.88
CA ARG A 151 -2.33 -26.24 11.80
C ARG A 151 -1.14 -27.13 12.13
N GLU A 152 -0.37 -27.54 11.13
CA GLU A 152 0.87 -28.32 11.34
C GLU A 152 1.87 -27.62 12.27
N VAL A 153 1.93 -26.28 12.17
CA VAL A 153 2.81 -25.43 12.99
C VAL A 153 2.18 -25.08 14.36
N GLY A 154 0.94 -25.47 14.63
CA GLY A 154 0.31 -25.32 15.95
C GLY A 154 -0.32 -23.94 16.22
N TYR A 155 -0.86 -23.29 15.19
CA TYR A 155 -1.75 -22.13 15.36
C TYR A 155 -3.18 -22.55 15.75
N ASP A 156 -3.88 -21.65 16.42
CA ASP A 156 -5.28 -21.80 16.76
C ASP A 156 -6.22 -21.44 15.59
N GLU A 157 -7.44 -21.98 15.60
CA GLU A 157 -8.44 -21.76 14.55
C GLU A 157 -8.93 -20.31 14.42
N THR A 158 -8.70 -19.43 15.41
CA THR A 158 -9.01 -18.00 15.28
C THR A 158 -7.92 -17.26 14.51
N THR A 159 -6.65 -17.51 14.79
CA THR A 159 -5.53 -17.00 13.99
C THR A 159 -5.59 -17.55 12.55
N ILE A 160 -5.84 -18.85 12.39
CA ILE A 160 -5.98 -19.50 11.08
C ILE A 160 -7.13 -18.85 10.28
N ARG A 161 -8.34 -18.76 10.88
CA ARG A 161 -9.49 -18.13 10.24
C ARG A 161 -9.19 -16.69 9.83
N ARG A 162 -8.49 -15.91 10.66
CA ARG A 162 -8.12 -14.53 10.32
C ARG A 162 -7.17 -14.46 9.11
N VAL A 163 -6.20 -15.37 9.01
CA VAL A 163 -5.34 -15.48 7.82
C VAL A 163 -6.15 -15.85 6.57
N GLN A 164 -7.12 -16.76 6.70
CA GLN A 164 -8.01 -17.14 5.59
C GLN A 164 -8.93 -15.99 5.14
N GLU A 165 -9.52 -15.25 6.08
CA GLU A 165 -10.32 -14.03 5.81
C GLU A 165 -9.52 -13.04 4.96
N LEU A 166 -8.28 -12.76 5.37
CA LEU A 166 -7.36 -11.87 4.66
C LEU A 166 -6.98 -12.40 3.28
N ASN A 167 -6.60 -13.69 3.15
CA ASN A 167 -6.22 -14.29 1.87
C ASN A 167 -7.38 -14.34 0.86
N LEU A 168 -8.59 -14.66 1.33
CA LEU A 168 -9.84 -14.61 0.55
C LEU A 168 -10.26 -13.15 0.25
N LYS A 169 -9.74 -12.18 1.00
CA LYS A 169 -10.07 -10.75 0.98
C LYS A 169 -11.52 -10.47 1.36
N GLN A 170 -11.96 -11.11 2.43
CA GLN A 170 -13.26 -10.84 3.05
C GLN A 170 -13.31 -9.40 3.58
N LEU A 171 -14.52 -8.84 3.61
CA LEU A 171 -14.83 -7.50 4.11
C LEU A 171 -14.05 -6.33 3.47
N PHE A 172 -13.34 -6.53 2.36
CA PHE A 172 -12.75 -5.41 1.58
C PHE A 172 -13.87 -4.51 1.01
N PRO A 173 -13.79 -3.16 1.11
CA PRO A 173 -12.70 -2.34 1.64
C PRO A 173 -12.94 -1.84 3.08
N ASN A 174 -13.82 -2.49 3.85
CA ASN A 174 -14.20 -2.04 5.20
C ASN A 174 -13.22 -2.53 6.27
N ASP A 175 -12.59 -3.68 6.08
CA ASP A 175 -11.54 -4.22 6.95
C ASP A 175 -10.19 -3.47 6.78
N PRO A 176 -9.62 -2.87 7.84
CA PRO A 176 -8.37 -2.12 7.76
C PRO A 176 -7.15 -2.93 7.30
N GLU A 177 -7.05 -4.20 7.69
CA GLU A 177 -5.92 -5.05 7.31
C GLU A 177 -6.09 -5.58 5.88
N THR A 178 -7.31 -5.91 5.46
CA THR A 178 -7.58 -6.27 4.06
C THR A 178 -7.33 -5.09 3.12
N ARG A 179 -7.50 -3.83 3.58
CA ARG A 179 -7.06 -2.64 2.83
C ARG A 179 -5.54 -2.59 2.69
N VAL A 180 -4.78 -2.69 3.79
CA VAL A 180 -3.30 -2.70 3.75
C VAL A 180 -2.77 -3.81 2.84
N LEU A 181 -3.42 -4.98 2.85
CA LEU A 181 -3.06 -6.12 2.00
C LEU A 181 -3.39 -5.87 0.51
N GLU A 182 -4.51 -5.24 0.16
CA GLU A 182 -4.80 -4.86 -1.24
C GLU A 182 -3.92 -3.71 -1.73
N ASP A 183 -3.61 -2.73 -0.86
CA ASP A 183 -2.66 -1.64 -1.13
C ASP A 183 -1.27 -2.22 -1.48
N ALA A 184 -0.74 -3.09 -0.61
CA ALA A 184 0.54 -3.75 -0.82
C ALA A 184 0.54 -4.61 -2.10
N LEU A 185 -0.54 -5.34 -2.38
CA LEU A 185 -0.69 -6.13 -3.62
C LEU A 185 -0.73 -5.25 -4.88
N CYS A 186 -1.29 -4.03 -4.80
CA CYS A 186 -1.26 -3.09 -5.91
C CYS A 186 0.13 -2.45 -6.09
N LEU A 187 0.87 -2.19 -5.01
CA LEU A 187 2.23 -1.67 -5.04
C LEU A 187 3.23 -2.69 -5.59
N VAL A 188 3.18 -3.96 -5.16
CA VAL A 188 3.99 -5.06 -5.75
C VAL A 188 3.71 -5.21 -7.24
N PHE A 189 2.46 -5.05 -7.68
CA PHE A 189 2.12 -5.05 -9.10
C PHE A 189 2.77 -3.88 -9.84
N LEU A 190 2.70 -2.66 -9.29
CA LEU A 190 3.26 -1.45 -9.93
C LEU A 190 4.78 -1.44 -9.97
N GLU A 191 5.45 -1.92 -8.91
CA GLU A 191 6.92 -1.93 -8.80
C GLU A 191 7.56 -3.06 -9.63
N HIS A 192 7.03 -4.29 -9.55
CA HIS A 192 7.73 -5.47 -10.08
C HIS A 192 7.05 -6.13 -11.29
N GLN A 193 5.79 -5.80 -11.61
CA GLN A 193 5.01 -6.53 -12.64
C GLN A 193 4.47 -5.65 -13.76
N PHE A 194 4.40 -4.33 -13.57
CA PHE A 194 3.79 -3.38 -14.50
C PHE A 194 4.51 -3.36 -15.85
N ALA A 195 5.82 -3.09 -15.91
CA ALA A 195 6.57 -3.03 -17.16
C ALA A 195 6.43 -4.34 -17.98
N ALA A 196 6.61 -5.49 -17.31
CA ALA A 196 6.47 -6.81 -17.92
C ALA A 196 5.02 -7.20 -18.30
N LEU A 197 4.00 -6.51 -17.79
CA LEU A 197 2.61 -6.63 -18.25
C LEU A 197 2.35 -5.68 -19.43
N ALA A 198 2.81 -4.43 -19.33
CA ALA A 198 2.69 -3.41 -20.36
C ALA A 198 3.38 -3.84 -21.67
N ALA A 199 4.51 -4.53 -21.60
CA ALA A 199 5.23 -5.05 -22.76
C ALA A 199 4.45 -6.14 -23.55
N LYS A 200 3.46 -6.80 -22.94
CA LYS A 200 2.75 -7.96 -23.54
C LYS A 200 1.23 -7.78 -23.66
N THR A 201 0.74 -6.54 -23.63
CA THR A 201 -0.70 -6.23 -23.71
C THR A 201 -0.95 -4.87 -24.39
N THR A 202 -2.17 -4.62 -24.84
CA THR A 202 -2.54 -3.36 -25.51
C THR A 202 -2.67 -2.21 -24.51
N GLU A 203 -2.50 -0.96 -25.00
CA GLU A 203 -2.60 0.27 -24.19
C GLU A 203 -3.91 0.31 -23.38
N ASP A 204 -5.06 0.03 -24.01
CA ASP A 204 -6.36 -0.03 -23.33
C ASP A 204 -6.39 -1.07 -22.19
N LYS A 205 -5.78 -2.24 -22.41
CA LYS A 205 -5.78 -3.33 -21.42
C LYS A 205 -4.92 -2.99 -20.22
N ILE A 206 -3.76 -2.34 -20.41
CA ILE A 206 -2.92 -1.91 -19.30
C ILE A 206 -3.50 -0.69 -18.58
N ILE A 207 -4.03 0.31 -19.30
CA ILE A 207 -4.77 1.45 -18.71
C ILE A 207 -5.97 0.95 -17.89
N SER A 208 -6.72 -0.03 -18.41
CA SER A 208 -7.84 -0.65 -17.69
C SER A 208 -7.40 -1.46 -16.46
N ALA A 209 -6.17 -2.00 -16.44
CA ALA A 209 -5.60 -2.65 -15.26
C ALA A 209 -5.13 -1.62 -14.22
N LEU A 210 -4.39 -0.59 -14.66
CA LEU A 210 -3.90 0.51 -13.82
C LEU A 210 -5.06 1.22 -13.11
N ARG A 211 -6.13 1.60 -13.83
CA ARG A 211 -7.34 2.21 -13.25
C ARG A 211 -8.00 1.30 -12.19
N LYS A 212 -8.00 -0.03 -12.40
CA LYS A 212 -8.56 -1.01 -11.45
C LYS A 212 -7.67 -1.23 -10.22
N SER A 213 -6.35 -1.11 -10.33
CA SER A 213 -5.46 -1.13 -9.17
C SER A 213 -5.58 0.18 -8.38
N TRP A 214 -5.50 1.33 -9.08
CA TRP A 214 -5.62 2.65 -8.46
C TRP A 214 -6.93 2.87 -7.72
N GLY A 215 -8.05 2.45 -8.31
CA GLY A 215 -9.39 2.56 -7.70
C GLY A 215 -9.56 1.79 -6.39
N LYS A 216 -8.74 0.77 -6.13
CA LYS A 216 -8.71 0.05 -4.84
C LYS A 216 -7.78 0.70 -3.82
N MET A 217 -6.67 1.29 -4.28
CA MET A 217 -5.64 1.81 -3.39
C MET A 217 -6.15 2.98 -2.54
N THR A 218 -5.72 3.02 -1.28
CA THR A 218 -5.90 4.18 -0.40
C THR A 218 -5.06 5.38 -0.86
N PRO A 219 -5.36 6.62 -0.41
CA PRO A 219 -4.53 7.79 -0.73
C PRO A 219 -3.06 7.58 -0.35
N ALA A 220 -2.78 7.08 0.86
CA ALA A 220 -1.41 6.82 1.30
C ALA A 220 -0.66 5.80 0.40
N ALA A 221 -1.34 4.76 -0.08
CA ALA A 221 -0.75 3.81 -1.02
C ALA A 221 -0.53 4.42 -2.42
N ARG A 222 -1.42 5.29 -2.88
CA ARG A 222 -1.23 6.10 -4.11
C ARG A 222 -0.02 7.03 -3.99
N ASP A 223 0.17 7.65 -2.82
CA ASP A 223 1.33 8.50 -2.54
C ASP A 223 2.64 7.71 -2.50
N GLN A 224 2.64 6.42 -2.18
CA GLN A 224 3.81 5.56 -2.38
C GLN A 224 3.96 5.13 -3.84
N ALA A 225 2.85 4.82 -4.53
CA ALA A 225 2.86 4.44 -5.94
C ALA A 225 3.46 5.51 -6.85
N LEU A 226 3.28 6.81 -6.54
CA LEU A 226 3.89 7.91 -7.31
C LEU A 226 5.41 8.05 -7.11
N LYS A 227 5.99 7.41 -6.10
CA LYS A 227 7.43 7.45 -5.78
C LYS A 227 8.21 6.27 -6.38
N LEU A 228 7.54 5.31 -7.00
CA LEU A 228 8.18 4.14 -7.61
C LEU A 228 8.98 4.53 -8.87
N ASN A 229 10.06 3.79 -9.14
CA ASN A 229 10.95 4.06 -10.25
C ASN A 229 10.39 3.51 -11.59
N TYR A 230 9.49 4.27 -12.21
CA TYR A 230 8.97 3.96 -13.55
C TYR A 230 9.87 4.49 -14.67
N GLY A 231 10.11 3.65 -15.68
CA GLY A 231 10.57 4.10 -16.99
C GLY A 231 9.52 4.94 -17.72
N ASP A 232 9.94 5.65 -18.78
CA ASP A 232 9.12 6.69 -19.44
C ASP A 232 7.79 6.16 -20.00
N ARG A 233 7.81 4.93 -20.51
CA ARG A 233 6.61 4.27 -21.05
C ARG A 233 5.60 3.93 -19.96
N GLU A 234 6.08 3.37 -18.86
CA GLU A 234 5.29 3.03 -17.67
C GLU A 234 4.73 4.32 -17.02
N ARG A 235 5.52 5.39 -16.99
CA ARG A 235 5.11 6.72 -16.52
C ARG A 235 3.98 7.29 -17.38
N ARG A 236 4.14 7.36 -18.71
CA ARG A 236 3.07 7.79 -19.64
C ARG A 236 1.79 6.96 -19.49
N LEU A 237 1.92 5.64 -19.35
CA LEU A 237 0.77 4.74 -19.19
C LEU A 237 0.04 4.96 -17.85
N LEU A 238 0.78 5.28 -16.78
CA LEU A 238 0.18 5.67 -15.50
C LEU A 238 -0.53 7.03 -15.63
N GLU A 239 0.10 8.04 -16.22
CA GLU A 239 -0.49 9.36 -16.46
C GLU A 239 -1.80 9.28 -17.26
N LEU A 240 -1.83 8.50 -18.35
CA LEU A 240 -3.06 8.23 -19.12
C LEU A 240 -4.12 7.46 -18.32
N ALA A 241 -3.71 6.58 -17.41
CA ALA A 241 -4.63 5.89 -16.52
C ALA A 241 -5.25 6.83 -15.47
N LEU A 242 -4.50 7.82 -14.98
CA LEU A 242 -4.94 8.78 -13.97
C LEU A 242 -5.64 10.01 -14.54
N ALA A 243 -5.41 10.34 -15.81
CA ALA A 243 -6.12 11.40 -16.51
C ALA A 243 -7.65 11.21 -16.41
N PRO A 244 -8.43 12.29 -16.19
CA PRO A 244 -9.88 12.20 -16.20
C PRO A 244 -10.36 11.65 -17.55
N ALA A 245 -11.44 10.87 -17.52
CA ALA A 245 -12.06 10.43 -18.76
C ALA A 245 -12.49 11.67 -19.58
N PRO A 246 -12.30 11.68 -20.91
CA PRO A 246 -12.76 12.80 -21.73
C PRO A 246 -14.27 12.97 -21.52
N SER A 247 -14.69 14.20 -21.24
CA SER A 247 -16.09 14.54 -21.01
C SER A 247 -16.89 14.29 -22.29
N SER A 248 -17.75 13.26 -22.27
CA SER A 248 -18.70 12.99 -23.35
C SER A 248 -19.46 14.28 -23.70
N SER A 249 -19.30 14.72 -24.94
CA SER A 249 -20.00 15.87 -25.54
C SER A 249 -21.06 15.37 -26.50
#